data_AF-A0A679HUQ9-F1
#
_entry.id   AF-A0A679HUQ9-F1
#
_cell.length_a   1.000
_cell.length_b   1.000
_cell.length_c   1.000
_cell.angle_alpha   90.00
_cell.angle_beta   90.00
_cell.angle_gamma   90.00
#
_symmetry.space_group_name_H-M   'P 1'
#
loop_
_entity.id
_entity.type
_entity.pdbx_description
1 polymer ?
#
loop_
_entity_poly.entity_id
_entity_poly.type
_entity_poly.pdbx_seq_one_letter_code
_entity_poly.pdbx_strand_id
1 'polypeptide(L)'
;MPQFNISNLMSAQMKPKANFWMRFVDFASFEWFMSPRLPNGGAAVLARTLCISIEFLALTIALWNLIDPERTGCPSWFELRKQLISIAPGIAAATGAIYVALYARFTSQWNYLASLYNQIKESEILMPRNSASRKRMAEWKAGYIEDAKELHLHTKPIIAGIIHFWSQQQGVKEAFITGVPNGEWRWKTLQEDVTLACQVAKARY
;
A
#
# COMPACT_ATOMS: atom_id res chain seq x y z
N MET A 1 46.71 11.02 4.78
CA MET A 1 45.43 10.29 4.98
C MET A 1 44.56 10.57 3.77
N PRO A 2 44.18 9.56 2.97
CA PRO A 2 43.37 9.80 1.77
C PRO A 2 41.95 10.20 2.19
N GLN A 3 41.46 11.30 1.63
CA GLN A 3 40.11 11.81 1.84
C GLN A 3 39.10 10.81 1.28
N PHE A 4 38.26 10.27 2.17
CA PHE A 4 37.15 9.39 1.82
C PHE A 4 36.10 10.22 1.06
N ASN A 5 36.04 10.07 -0.26
CA ASN A 5 35.17 10.86 -1.12
C ASN A 5 33.74 10.29 -1.12
N ILE A 6 32.91 10.76 -0.18
CA ILE A 6 31.51 10.32 0.03
C ILE A 6 30.61 10.65 -1.18
N SER A 7 31.03 11.56 -2.07
CA SER A 7 30.23 11.95 -3.25
C SER A 7 30.02 10.81 -4.27
N ASN A 8 30.91 9.81 -4.30
CA ASN A 8 30.78 8.64 -5.17
C ASN A 8 29.90 7.50 -4.58
N LEU A 9 29.46 7.62 -3.32
CA LEU A 9 28.47 6.70 -2.72
C LEU A 9 27.03 7.20 -2.92
N MET A 10 26.83 8.46 -3.31
CA MET A 10 25.52 9.05 -3.57
C MET A 10 25.02 8.86 -5.02
N SER A 11 25.89 8.49 -5.97
CA SER A 11 25.55 8.36 -7.40
C SER A 11 25.04 6.98 -7.83
N ALA A 12 24.89 6.03 -6.91
CA ALA A 12 24.31 4.72 -7.20
C ALA A 12 23.02 4.47 -6.39
N GLN A 13 22.13 5.48 -6.33
CA GLN A 13 20.73 5.29 -5.95
C GLN A 13 19.97 4.52 -7.04
N MET A 14 20.37 3.28 -7.29
CA MET A 14 19.55 2.37 -8.08
C MET A 14 18.40 1.90 -7.20
N LYS A 15 17.17 2.35 -7.51
CA LYS A 15 15.97 1.55 -7.20
C LYS A 15 16.32 0.11 -7.57
N PRO A 16 16.21 -0.87 -6.66
CA PRO A 16 16.43 -2.26 -7.03
C PRO A 16 15.60 -2.52 -8.28
N LYS A 17 16.24 -2.98 -9.37
CA LYS A 17 15.53 -3.26 -10.61
C LYS A 17 14.47 -4.29 -10.26
N ALA A 18 13.22 -3.85 -10.16
CA ALA A 18 12.11 -4.74 -9.87
C ALA A 18 12.21 -5.88 -10.89
N ASN A 19 12.41 -7.11 -10.40
CA ASN A 19 12.49 -8.27 -11.25
C ASN A 19 11.16 -8.41 -12.01
N PHE A 20 11.19 -9.15 -13.11
CA PHE A 20 10.02 -9.32 -13.97
C PHE A 20 8.77 -9.75 -13.19
N TRP A 21 8.94 -10.64 -12.19
CA TRP A 21 7.86 -11.12 -11.34
C TRP A 21 7.18 -10.00 -10.54
N MET A 22 7.94 -9.14 -9.86
CA MET A 22 7.35 -8.02 -9.11
C MET A 22 6.57 -7.08 -10.03
N ARG A 23 7.11 -6.76 -11.22
CA ARG A 23 6.39 -5.92 -12.20
C ARG A 23 5.11 -6.56 -12.69
N PHE A 24 5.13 -7.88 -12.90
CA PHE A 24 3.94 -8.62 -13.29
C PHE A 24 2.88 -8.60 -12.19
N VAL A 25 3.28 -8.86 -10.94
CA VAL A 25 2.38 -8.80 -9.78
C VAL A 25 1.80 -7.40 -9.62
N ASP A 26 2.63 -6.35 -9.69
CA ASP A 26 2.18 -4.96 -9.60
C ASP A 26 1.15 -4.62 -10.70
N PHE A 27 1.37 -5.14 -11.90
CA PHE A 27 0.47 -4.96 -13.04
C PHE A 27 -0.86 -5.67 -12.82
N ALA A 28 -0.84 -6.98 -12.54
CA ALA A 28 -2.03 -7.81 -12.35
C ALA A 28 -2.83 -7.44 -11.09
N SER A 29 -2.18 -6.90 -10.05
CA SER A 29 -2.84 -6.43 -8.83
C SER A 29 -3.42 -5.01 -8.96
N PHE A 30 -3.18 -4.34 -10.09
CA PHE A 30 -3.49 -2.93 -10.33
C PHE A 30 -2.85 -1.98 -9.30
N GLU A 31 -1.76 -2.40 -8.67
CA GLU A 31 -1.07 -1.63 -7.64
C GLU A 31 -0.42 -0.36 -8.20
N TRP A 32 0.12 -0.44 -9.43
CA TRP A 32 0.70 0.69 -10.16
C TRP A 32 -0.29 1.86 -10.35
N PHE A 33 -1.58 1.56 -10.48
CA PHE A 33 -2.62 2.55 -10.74
C PHE A 33 -3.19 3.16 -9.46
N MET A 34 -3.31 2.35 -8.39
CA MET A 34 -4.03 2.73 -7.18
C MET A 34 -3.13 3.25 -6.05
N SER A 35 -1.93 2.69 -5.88
CA SER A 35 -1.01 3.06 -4.79
C SER A 35 -0.66 4.56 -4.74
N PRO A 36 -0.44 5.26 -5.87
CA PRO A 36 -0.09 6.69 -5.84
C PRO A 36 -1.27 7.63 -5.53
N ARG A 37 -2.52 7.16 -5.59
CA ARG A 37 -3.71 8.03 -5.60
C ARG A 37 -4.69 7.78 -4.47
N LEU A 38 -4.70 6.57 -3.91
CA LEU A 38 -5.68 6.17 -2.90
C LEU A 38 -4.98 5.45 -1.75
N PRO A 39 -5.08 5.95 -0.50
CA PRO A 39 -4.66 5.16 0.65
C PRO A 39 -5.42 3.84 0.66
N ASN A 40 -4.73 2.75 1.03
CA ASN A 40 -5.36 1.46 1.23
C ASN A 40 -6.58 1.63 2.15
N GLY A 41 -7.75 1.13 1.76
CA GLY A 41 -9.04 1.44 2.38
C GLY A 41 -10.19 0.75 1.69
N GLY A 42 -11.41 0.88 2.22
CA GLY A 42 -12.59 0.24 1.64
C GLY A 42 -12.82 0.58 0.16
N ALA A 43 -12.66 1.86 -0.21
CA ALA A 43 -12.77 2.29 -1.61
C ALA A 43 -11.68 1.67 -2.52
N ALA A 44 -10.44 1.60 -2.04
CA ALA A 44 -9.34 0.96 -2.78
C ALA A 44 -9.55 -0.55 -2.94
N VAL A 45 -10.05 -1.23 -1.89
CA VAL A 45 -10.41 -2.66 -1.92
C VAL A 45 -11.50 -2.92 -2.95
N LEU A 46 -12.57 -2.11 -2.93
CA LEU A 46 -13.67 -2.24 -3.90
C LEU A 46 -13.18 -2.01 -5.33
N ALA A 47 -12.41 -0.94 -5.57
CA ALA A 47 -11.86 -0.66 -6.89
C ALA A 47 -10.99 -1.81 -7.41
N ARG A 48 -10.05 -2.33 -6.59
CA ARG A 48 -9.22 -3.48 -6.96
C ARG A 48 -10.04 -4.72 -7.26
N THR A 49 -11.07 -4.98 -6.45
CA THR A 49 -12.00 -6.09 -6.67
C THR A 49 -12.62 -6.00 -8.06
N LEU A 50 -13.12 -4.82 -8.44
CA LEU A 50 -13.74 -4.63 -9.76
C LEU A 50 -12.73 -4.83 -10.89
N CYS A 51 -11.53 -4.26 -10.79
CA CYS A 51 -10.49 -4.41 -11.80
C CYS A 51 -10.08 -5.88 -12.01
N ILE A 52 -9.79 -6.61 -10.92
CA ILE A 52 -9.42 -8.03 -10.98
C ILE A 52 -10.58 -8.87 -11.50
N SER A 53 -11.82 -8.55 -11.13
CA SER A 53 -13.00 -9.28 -11.61
C SER A 53 -13.23 -9.07 -13.11
N ILE A 54 -12.97 -7.87 -13.64
CA ILE A 54 -13.01 -7.59 -15.08
C ILE A 54 -11.90 -8.36 -15.82
N GLU A 55 -10.69 -8.41 -15.27
CA GLU A 55 -9.60 -9.20 -15.84
C GLU A 55 -9.96 -10.69 -15.88
N PHE A 56 -10.47 -11.23 -14.78
CA PHE A 56 -10.90 -12.62 -14.69
C PHE A 56 -12.04 -12.94 -15.67
N LEU A 57 -13.00 -12.03 -15.83
CA LEU A 57 -14.07 -12.11 -16.82
C LEU A 57 -13.53 -12.17 -18.25
N ALA A 58 -12.63 -11.25 -18.59
CA ALA A 58 -12.03 -11.17 -19.92
C ALA A 58 -11.23 -12.44 -20.26
N LEU A 59 -10.43 -12.94 -19.30
CA LEU A 59 -9.68 -14.18 -19.46
C LEU A 59 -10.60 -15.39 -19.62
N THR A 60 -11.68 -15.47 -18.84
CA THR A 60 -12.66 -16.56 -18.94
C THR A 60 -13.31 -16.59 -20.32
N ILE A 61 -13.74 -15.44 -20.83
CA ILE A 61 -14.32 -15.31 -22.16
C ILE A 61 -13.31 -15.68 -23.24
N ALA A 62 -12.07 -15.19 -23.14
CA ALA A 62 -11.01 -15.50 -24.10
C ALA A 62 -10.70 -17.00 -24.14
N LEU A 63 -10.51 -17.63 -22.98
CA LEU A 63 -10.26 -19.07 -22.87
C LEU A 63 -11.44 -19.90 -23.39
N TRP A 64 -12.67 -19.51 -23.09
CA TRP A 64 -13.84 -20.20 -23.62
C TRP A 64 -13.88 -20.15 -25.15
N ASN A 65 -13.63 -18.97 -25.75
CA ASN A 65 -13.56 -18.85 -27.21
C ASN A 65 -12.39 -19.61 -27.85
N LEU A 66 -11.29 -19.84 -27.14
CA LEU A 66 -10.14 -20.59 -27.64
C LEU A 66 -10.30 -22.11 -27.55
N ILE A 67 -11.03 -22.59 -26.53
CA ILE A 67 -11.15 -24.03 -26.24
C ILE A 67 -12.35 -24.65 -26.95
N ASP A 68 -13.43 -23.90 -27.16
CA ASP A 68 -14.67 -24.40 -27.74
C ASP A 68 -14.55 -24.61 -29.26
N PRO A 69 -14.48 -25.86 -29.75
CA PRO A 69 -14.25 -26.16 -31.16
C PRO A 69 -15.46 -25.83 -32.04
N GLU A 70 -16.65 -25.65 -31.46
CA GLU A 70 -17.88 -25.32 -32.18
C GLU A 70 -17.98 -23.81 -32.50
N ARG A 71 -17.08 -22.99 -31.96
CA ARG A 71 -17.10 -21.54 -32.18
C ARG A 71 -16.39 -21.16 -33.46
N THR A 72 -17.16 -20.61 -34.39
CA THR A 72 -16.63 -19.82 -35.48
C THR A 72 -16.02 -18.55 -34.86
N GLY A 73 -14.72 -18.32 -35.02
CA GLY A 73 -13.96 -17.24 -34.34
C GLY A 73 -14.39 -15.79 -34.66
N CYS A 74 -15.62 -15.58 -35.14
CA CYS A 74 -16.21 -14.28 -35.44
C CYS A 74 -16.82 -13.67 -34.17
N PRO A 75 -16.29 -12.55 -33.66
CA PRO A 75 -16.87 -11.87 -32.51
C PRO A 75 -18.28 -11.37 -32.85
N SER A 76 -19.28 -11.71 -32.03
CA SER A 76 -20.63 -11.17 -32.16
C SER A 76 -21.16 -10.69 -30.81
N TRP A 77 -21.91 -9.58 -30.83
CA TRP A 77 -22.50 -9.02 -29.61
C TRP A 77 -23.55 -9.96 -28.97
N PHE A 78 -24.25 -10.72 -29.80
CA PHE A 78 -25.23 -11.70 -29.35
C PHE A 78 -24.55 -12.88 -28.62
N GLU A 79 -23.45 -13.41 -29.16
CA GLU A 79 -22.68 -14.47 -28.50
C GLU A 79 -22.06 -13.97 -27.18
N LEU A 80 -21.51 -12.75 -27.17
CA LEU A 80 -20.98 -12.18 -25.94
C LEU A 80 -22.05 -12.07 -24.85
N ARG A 81 -23.26 -11.62 -25.19
CA ARG A 81 -24.37 -11.54 -24.22
C ARG A 81 -24.73 -12.91 -23.65
N LYS A 82 -24.80 -13.95 -24.48
CA LYS A 82 -25.07 -15.32 -24.01
C LYS A 82 -23.97 -15.82 -23.09
N GLN A 83 -22.71 -15.59 -23.44
CA GLN A 83 -21.56 -15.95 -22.62
C GLN A 83 -21.61 -15.25 -21.26
N LEU A 84 -21.88 -13.94 -21.23
CA LEU A 84 -22.00 -13.16 -20.00
C LEU A 84 -23.10 -13.71 -19.08
N ILE A 85 -24.29 -14.02 -19.62
CA ILE A 85 -25.38 -14.61 -18.82
C ILE A 85 -24.97 -15.97 -18.27
N SER A 86 -24.30 -16.80 -19.08
CA SER A 86 -23.89 -18.15 -18.68
C SER A 86 -22.82 -18.15 -17.59
N ILE A 87 -21.86 -17.21 -17.63
CA ILE A 87 -20.77 -17.13 -16.63
C ILE A 87 -21.11 -16.25 -15.43
N ALA A 88 -22.20 -15.48 -15.48
CA ALA A 88 -22.54 -14.51 -14.44
C ALA A 88 -22.51 -15.09 -13.01
N PRO A 89 -23.08 -16.29 -12.71
CA PRO A 89 -23.00 -16.86 -11.37
C PRO A 89 -21.55 -17.14 -10.91
N GLY A 90 -20.73 -17.69 -11.81
CA GLY A 90 -19.32 -17.98 -11.52
C GLY A 90 -18.49 -16.71 -11.30
N ILE A 91 -18.72 -15.69 -12.12
CA ILE A 91 -18.05 -14.39 -11.98
C ILE A 91 -18.51 -13.68 -10.70
N ALA A 92 -19.79 -13.75 -10.33
CA ALA A 92 -20.29 -13.19 -9.09
C ALA A 92 -19.64 -13.86 -7.86
N ALA A 93 -19.54 -15.20 -7.87
CA ALA A 93 -18.86 -15.95 -6.81
C ALA A 93 -17.35 -15.59 -6.72
N ALA A 94 -16.65 -15.54 -7.86
CA ALA A 94 -15.25 -15.15 -7.92
C ALA A 94 -15.02 -13.72 -7.42
N THR A 95 -15.87 -12.78 -7.85
CA THR A 95 -15.84 -11.38 -7.41
C THR A 95 -16.01 -11.28 -5.90
N GLY A 96 -16.96 -12.01 -5.32
CA GLY A 96 -17.17 -12.07 -3.87
C GLY A 96 -15.95 -12.61 -3.13
N ALA A 97 -15.34 -13.69 -3.64
CA ALA A 97 -14.13 -14.27 -3.05
C ALA A 97 -12.93 -13.31 -3.11
N ILE A 98 -12.72 -12.63 -4.25
CA ILE A 98 -11.69 -11.60 -4.41
C ILE A 98 -11.91 -10.46 -3.41
N TYR A 99 -13.14 -9.97 -3.29
CA TYR A 99 -13.49 -8.91 -2.35
C TYR A 99 -13.15 -9.30 -0.92
N VAL A 100 -13.60 -10.49 -0.48
CA VAL A 100 -13.36 -11.00 0.87
C VAL A 100 -11.86 -11.13 1.15
N ALA A 101 -11.08 -11.67 0.20
CA ALA A 101 -9.64 -11.82 0.36
C ALA A 101 -8.92 -10.47 0.51
N LEU A 102 -9.23 -9.50 -0.36
CA LEU A 102 -8.64 -8.16 -0.31
C LEU A 102 -9.07 -7.40 0.95
N TYR A 103 -10.33 -7.52 1.34
CA TYR A 103 -10.87 -6.88 2.55
C TYR A 103 -10.28 -7.48 3.83
N ALA A 104 -10.10 -8.80 3.87
CA ALA A 104 -9.44 -9.49 4.99
C ALA A 104 -7.99 -9.01 5.15
N ARG A 105 -7.24 -8.89 4.04
CA ARG A 105 -5.88 -8.33 4.06
C ARG A 105 -5.88 -6.89 4.58
N PHE A 106 -6.75 -6.03 4.06
CA PHE A 106 -6.87 -4.65 4.52
C PHE A 106 -7.18 -4.57 6.03
N THR A 107 -8.13 -5.37 6.50
CA THR A 107 -8.51 -5.42 7.92
C THR A 107 -7.35 -5.86 8.80
N SER A 108 -6.58 -6.87 8.36
CA SER A 108 -5.37 -7.31 9.07
C SER A 108 -4.32 -6.20 9.18
N GLN A 109 -4.04 -5.49 8.08
CA GLN A 109 -3.08 -4.37 8.06
C GLN A 109 -3.52 -3.22 8.97
N TRP A 110 -4.81 -2.89 8.95
CA TRP A 110 -5.38 -1.86 9.81
C TRP A 110 -5.28 -2.24 11.29
N ASN A 111 -5.67 -3.47 11.64
CA ASN A 111 -5.63 -3.96 13.02
C ASN A 111 -4.19 -4.04 13.56
N TYR A 112 -3.23 -4.42 12.71
CA TYR A 112 -1.81 -4.39 13.05
C TYR A 112 -1.36 -2.98 13.48
N LEU A 113 -1.57 -1.97 12.63
CA LEU A 113 -1.15 -0.59 12.97
C LEU A 113 -1.92 -0.05 14.18
N ALA A 114 -3.22 -0.27 14.28
CA ALA A 114 -4.00 0.20 15.43
C ALA A 114 -3.48 -0.42 16.74
N SER A 115 -3.17 -1.71 16.74
CA SER A 115 -2.62 -2.41 17.90
C SER A 115 -1.22 -1.89 18.27
N LEU A 116 -0.35 -1.72 17.28
CA LEU A 116 0.99 -1.17 17.47
C LEU A 116 0.93 0.25 18.05
N TYR A 117 0.05 1.10 17.54
CA TYR A 117 -0.16 2.45 18.08
C TYR A 117 -0.57 2.39 19.57
N ASN A 118 -1.55 1.56 19.92
CA ASN A 118 -2.01 1.44 21.30
C ASN A 118 -0.89 0.97 22.23
N GLN A 119 -0.10 -0.03 21.82
CA GLN A 119 1.05 -0.52 22.59
C GLN A 119 2.14 0.55 22.77
N ILE A 120 2.42 1.34 21.74
CA ILE A 120 3.34 2.48 21.82
C ILE A 120 2.84 3.51 22.84
N LYS A 121 1.55 3.85 22.78
CA LYS A 121 0.94 4.82 23.68
C LYS A 121 0.90 4.35 25.13
N GLU A 122 0.60 3.07 25.36
CA GLU A 122 0.66 2.45 26.68
C GLU A 122 2.09 2.47 27.23
N SER A 123 3.06 2.06 26.42
CA SER A 123 4.48 2.07 26.80
C SER A 123 4.98 3.50 27.10
N GLU A 124 4.52 4.51 26.36
CA GLU A 124 4.89 5.91 26.59
C GLU A 124 4.45 6.42 27.97
N ILE A 125 3.34 5.90 28.51
CA ILE A 125 2.83 6.24 29.84
C ILE A 125 3.66 5.54 30.93
N LEU A 126 3.97 4.26 30.71
CA LEU A 126 4.63 3.41 31.72
C LEU A 126 6.15 3.61 31.81
N MET A 127 6.80 4.02 30.71
CA MET A 127 8.25 4.09 30.65
C MET A 127 8.83 5.23 31.51
N PRO A 128 9.97 5.00 32.20
CA PRO A 128 10.68 6.06 32.91
C PRO A 128 11.10 7.19 31.98
N ARG A 129 10.99 8.46 32.43
CA ARG A 129 11.31 9.67 31.62
C ARG A 129 12.82 9.97 31.52
N ASN A 130 13.63 8.94 31.25
CA ASN A 130 15.07 9.08 31.02
C ASN A 130 15.41 9.10 29.52
N SER A 131 16.67 9.43 29.19
CA SER A 131 17.14 9.55 27.80
C SER A 131 17.07 8.22 27.03
N ALA A 132 17.42 7.10 27.67
CA ALA A 132 17.39 5.78 27.06
C ALA A 132 15.96 5.34 26.68
N SER A 133 14.98 5.61 27.54
CA SER A 133 13.56 5.34 27.25
C SER A 133 13.03 6.23 26.13
N ARG A 134 13.40 7.53 26.11
CA ARG A 134 13.01 8.43 25.02
C ARG A 134 13.57 7.98 23.67
N LYS A 135 14.83 7.50 23.64
CA LYS A 135 15.44 6.96 22.42
C LYS A 135 14.68 5.72 21.90
N ARG A 136 14.43 4.73 22.77
CA ARG A 136 13.65 3.54 22.41
C ARG A 136 12.25 3.89 21.93
N MET A 137 11.58 4.82 22.60
CA MET A 137 10.26 5.30 22.19
C MET A 137 10.29 5.95 20.80
N ALA A 138 11.35 6.69 20.48
CA ALA A 138 11.53 7.28 19.16
C ALA A 138 11.72 6.22 18.06
N GLU A 139 12.47 5.16 18.35
CA GLU A 139 12.66 4.01 17.44
C GLU A 139 11.33 3.31 17.14
N TRP A 140 10.50 3.03 18.15
CA TRP A 140 9.17 2.44 17.96
C TRP A 140 8.22 3.32 17.13
N LYS A 141 8.20 4.63 17.40
CA LYS A 141 7.41 5.58 16.61
C LYS A 141 7.90 5.65 15.16
N ALA A 142 9.21 5.60 14.94
CA ALA A 142 9.79 5.56 13.60
C ALA A 142 9.39 4.27 12.86
N GLY A 143 9.44 3.11 13.52
CA GLY A 143 8.98 1.84 12.96
C GLY A 143 7.50 1.87 12.58
N TYR A 144 6.63 2.41 13.43
CA TYR A 144 5.22 2.61 13.10
C TYR A 144 5.04 3.47 11.83
N ILE A 145 5.80 4.56 11.71
CA ILE A 145 5.74 5.46 10.56
C ILE A 145 6.20 4.74 9.28
N GLU A 146 7.26 3.93 9.35
CA GLU A 146 7.73 3.12 8.23
C GLU A 146 6.66 2.11 7.80
N ASP A 147 6.14 1.33 8.73
CA ASP A 147 5.12 0.33 8.45
C ASP A 147 3.85 0.97 7.87
N ALA A 148 3.44 2.13 8.37
CA ALA A 148 2.31 2.86 7.81
C ALA A 148 2.54 3.25 6.35
N LYS A 149 3.78 3.56 5.96
CA LYS A 149 4.13 3.85 4.56
C LYS A 149 4.14 2.59 3.70
N GLU A 150 4.77 1.51 4.17
CA GLU A 150 4.84 0.22 3.46
C GLU A 150 3.46 -0.41 3.27
N LEU A 151 2.55 -0.20 4.23
CA LEU A 151 1.16 -0.65 4.14
C LEU A 151 0.26 0.29 3.33
N HIS A 152 0.78 1.39 2.78
CA HIS A 152 0.05 2.44 2.07
C HIS A 152 -1.12 3.03 2.89
N LEU A 153 -0.93 3.16 4.20
CA LEU A 153 -1.90 3.72 5.15
C LEU A 153 -1.50 5.13 5.63
N HIS A 154 -0.28 5.60 5.33
CA HIS A 154 0.26 6.88 5.82
C HIS A 154 -0.54 8.12 5.43
N THR A 155 -1.29 8.07 4.31
CA THR A 155 -2.15 9.17 3.85
C THR A 155 -3.60 9.07 4.32
N LYS A 156 -3.96 8.04 5.10
CA LYS A 156 -5.28 8.02 5.75
C LYS A 156 -5.37 9.13 6.80
N PRO A 157 -6.45 9.94 6.86
CA PRO A 157 -6.52 11.11 7.74
C PRO A 157 -6.13 10.86 9.20
N ILE A 158 -6.62 9.78 9.82
CA ILE A 158 -6.32 9.44 11.21
C ILE A 158 -4.85 9.04 11.42
N ILE A 159 -4.25 8.35 10.46
CA ILE A 159 -2.84 7.92 10.52
C ILE A 159 -1.92 9.10 10.19
N ALA A 160 -2.25 9.86 9.15
CA ALA A 160 -1.52 11.06 8.75
C ALA A 160 -1.37 12.05 9.91
N GLY A 161 -2.43 12.26 10.70
CA GLY A 161 -2.36 13.11 11.89
C GLY A 161 -1.36 12.61 12.94
N ILE A 162 -1.32 11.30 13.19
CA ILE A 162 -0.35 10.68 14.11
C ILE A 162 1.07 10.86 13.58
N ILE A 163 1.30 10.52 12.31
CA ILE A 163 2.61 10.66 11.66
C ILE A 163 3.07 12.11 11.69
N HIS A 164 2.20 13.06 11.37
CA HIS A 164 2.52 14.48 11.38
C HIS A 164 2.94 14.97 12.78
N PHE A 165 2.25 14.52 13.83
CA PHE A 165 2.60 14.87 15.20
C PHE A 165 3.92 14.25 15.64
N TRP A 166 4.14 12.95 15.37
CA TRP A 166 5.39 12.28 15.73
C TRP A 166 6.58 12.74 14.88
N SER A 167 6.37 13.18 13.64
CA SER A 167 7.46 13.65 12.78
C SER A 167 8.09 14.97 13.22
N GLN A 168 7.40 15.75 14.06
CA GLN A 168 7.97 16.94 14.68
C GLN A 168 8.99 16.61 15.79
N GLN A 169 9.04 15.36 16.23
CA GLN A 169 9.97 14.92 17.28
C GLN A 169 11.32 14.56 16.65
N GLN A 170 12.35 15.34 16.94
CA GLN A 170 13.67 15.18 16.32
C GLN A 170 14.24 13.76 16.48
N GLY A 171 14.07 13.13 17.65
CA GLY A 171 14.52 11.76 17.87
C GLY A 171 13.81 10.74 16.96
N VAL A 172 12.54 10.96 16.61
CA VAL A 172 11.78 10.06 15.72
C VAL A 172 12.30 10.18 14.29
N LYS A 173 12.56 11.41 13.82
CA LYS A 173 13.18 11.66 12.52
C LYS A 173 14.54 10.98 12.40
N GLU A 174 15.41 11.16 13.40
CA GLU A 174 16.75 10.57 13.42
C GLU A 174 16.67 9.03 13.42
N ALA A 175 15.79 8.46 14.23
CA ALA A 175 15.56 7.01 14.28
C ALA A 175 15.06 6.48 12.93
N PHE A 176 14.13 7.18 12.28
CA PHE A 176 13.64 6.81 10.94
C PHE A 176 14.77 6.86 9.90
N ILE A 177 15.49 7.97 9.81
CA ILE A 177 16.55 8.13 8.78
C ILE A 177 17.64 7.08 8.95
N THR A 178 17.99 6.74 10.19
CA THR A 178 19.03 5.75 10.50
C THR A 178 18.55 4.32 10.29
N GLY A 179 17.30 4.02 10.65
CA GLY A 179 16.74 2.67 10.59
C GLY A 179 16.32 2.24 9.18
N VAL A 180 16.14 3.19 8.26
CA VAL A 180 15.49 2.97 6.97
C VAL A 180 16.47 3.12 5.80
N PRO A 181 16.53 2.14 4.86
CA PRO A 181 17.30 2.30 3.62
C PRO A 181 16.82 3.52 2.82
N ASN A 182 17.76 4.38 2.40
CA ASN A 182 17.45 5.68 1.77
C ASN A 182 16.56 6.57 2.67
N GLY A 183 16.77 6.51 3.98
CA GLY A 183 15.92 7.13 4.99
C GLY A 183 15.64 8.62 4.78
N GLU A 184 16.63 9.42 4.37
CA GLU A 184 16.43 10.86 4.11
C GLU A 184 15.42 11.13 2.99
N TRP A 185 15.57 10.45 1.85
CA TRP A 185 14.66 10.59 0.72
C TRP A 185 13.28 10.03 1.05
N ARG A 186 13.22 8.86 1.71
CA ARG A 186 11.96 8.26 2.16
C ARG A 186 11.25 9.15 3.18
N TRP A 187 11.99 9.83 4.05
CA TRP A 187 11.45 10.78 5.02
C TRP A 187 10.87 12.02 4.32
N LYS A 188 11.62 12.61 3.37
CA LYS A 188 11.15 13.78 2.62
C LYS A 188 9.83 13.51 1.90
N THR A 189 9.78 12.45 1.11
CA THR A 189 8.57 12.05 0.36
C THR A 189 7.41 11.74 1.30
N LEU A 190 7.67 11.07 2.43
CA LEU A 190 6.65 10.81 3.45
C LEU A 190 6.05 12.12 4.01
N GLN A 191 6.89 13.12 4.33
CA GLN A 191 6.40 14.38 4.88
C GLN A 191 5.56 15.16 3.87
N GLU A 192 5.92 15.12 2.59
CA GLU A 192 5.13 15.71 1.50
C GLU A 192 3.73 15.07 1.44
N ASP A 193 3.68 13.74 1.39
CA ASP A 193 2.43 12.97 1.34
C ASP A 193 1.54 13.23 2.57
N VAL A 194 2.11 13.17 3.77
CA VAL A 194 1.39 13.34 5.04
C VAL A 194 0.88 14.76 5.19
N THR A 195 1.68 15.76 4.82
CA THR A 195 1.25 17.18 4.88
C THR A 195 0.07 17.42 3.96
N LEU A 196 0.13 16.92 2.73
CA LEU A 196 -0.99 17.01 1.79
C LEU A 196 -2.24 16.30 2.33
N ALA A 197 -2.09 15.09 2.85
CA ALA A 197 -3.20 14.33 3.44
C ALA A 197 -3.85 15.08 4.62
N CYS A 198 -3.06 15.68 5.50
CA CYS A 198 -3.56 16.49 6.60
C CYS A 198 -4.29 17.76 6.12
N GLN A 199 -3.80 18.43 5.07
CA GLN A 199 -4.48 19.58 4.47
C GLN A 199 -5.84 19.20 3.86
N VAL A 200 -5.87 18.12 3.08
CA VAL A 200 -7.11 17.60 2.49
C VAL A 200 -8.11 17.19 3.59
N ALA A 201 -7.63 16.57 4.67
CA ALA A 201 -8.49 16.21 5.79
C ALA A 201 -9.09 17.45 6.48
N LYS A 202 -8.28 18.49 6.72
CA LYS A 202 -8.76 19.78 7.29
C LYS A 202 -9.74 20.51 6.40
N ALA A 203 -9.68 20.34 5.08
CA ALA A 203 -10.63 20.97 4.16
C ALA A 203 -11.99 20.24 4.10
N ARG A 204 -12.07 19.00 4.60
CA ARG A 204 -13.29 18.19 4.57
C ARG A 204 -14.14 18.28 5.84
N TYR A 205 -13.55 18.71 6.95
CA TYR A 205 -14.18 18.83 8.28
C TYR A 205 -14.05 20.25 8.77
#